data_AF-A0A9E2UT80-F1
#
_entry.id   AF-A0A9E2UT80-F1
#
_cell.length_a   1.000
_cell.length_b   1.000
_cell.length_c   1.000
_cell.angle_alpha   90.00
_cell.angle_beta   90.00
_cell.angle_gamma   90.00
#
_symmetry.space_group_name_H-M   'P 1'
#
loop_
_entity.id
_entity.type
_entity.pdbx_description
1 polymer ?
#
loop_
_entity_poly.entity_id
_entity_poly.type
_entity_poly.pdbx_seq_one_letter_code
_entity_poly.pdbx_strand_id
1 'polypeptide(L)'
;MNITMMSRWNIPCGVSTHAELLGRALVQMGHNLKVLAPVEYEDYQTDKDEPYVLRCYRRPKKKEGFFFNPEPFVEDNCDVFIVQNLEILPMEDLI
;
A
#
# COMPACT_ATOMS: atom_id res chain seq x y z
N MET A 1 13.21 7.37 10.37
CA MET A 1 13.28 7.26 8.90
C MET A 1 11.87 7.44 8.36
N ASN A 2 11.76 8.07 7.20
CA ASN A 2 10.56 8.09 6.38
C ASN A 2 10.55 6.81 5.55
N ILE A 3 9.58 5.94 5.82
CA ILE A 3 9.46 4.65 5.15
C ILE A 3 8.15 4.64 4.38
N THR A 4 8.23 4.34 3.10
CA THR A 4 7.05 4.11 2.29
C THR A 4 6.93 2.63 1.99
N MET A 5 5.75 2.08 2.25
CA MET A 5 5.44 0.68 2.00
C MET A 5 4.29 0.58 1.02
N MET A 6 4.51 -0.12 -0.09
CA MET A 6 3.45 -0.48 -1.01
C MET A 6 3.03 -1.91 -0.76
N SER A 7 1.77 -2.10 -0.37
CA SER A 7 1.19 -3.42 -0.09
C SER A 7 -0.33 -3.34 -0.01
N ARG A 8 -1.01 -4.49 -0.07
CA ARG A 8 -2.34 -4.59 0.53
C ARG A 8 -2.26 -4.33 2.04
N TRP A 9 -3.32 -3.73 2.56
CA TRP A 9 -3.44 -3.34 3.96
C TRP A 9 -4.88 -3.51 4.46
N ASN A 10 -5.06 -4.03 5.67
CA ASN A 10 -6.35 -4.40 6.25
C ASN A 10 -7.23 -5.28 5.34
N ILE A 11 -6.66 -6.22 4.58
CA ILE A 11 -7.37 -7.15 3.68
C ILE A 11 -7.16 -8.60 4.15
N PRO A 12 -8.17 -9.50 4.14
CA PRO A 12 -8.04 -10.86 4.65
C PRO A 12 -7.17 -11.74 3.73
N CYS A 13 -5.86 -11.55 3.79
CA CYS A 13 -4.88 -12.24 2.97
C CYS A 13 -3.48 -12.19 3.59
N GLY A 14 -2.64 -13.19 3.30
CA GLY A 14 -1.30 -13.28 3.89
C GLY A 14 -0.38 -12.10 3.59
N VAL A 15 -0.52 -11.47 2.42
CA VAL A 15 0.25 -10.26 2.05
C VAL A 15 -0.07 -9.10 2.99
N SER A 16 -1.36 -8.86 3.24
CA SER A 16 -1.79 -7.82 4.16
C SER A 16 -1.36 -8.14 5.57
N THR A 17 -1.57 -9.38 6.04
CA THR A 17 -1.16 -9.80 7.39
C THR A 17 0.33 -9.56 7.63
N HIS A 18 1.19 -9.91 6.68
CA HIS A 18 2.63 -9.68 6.81
C HIS A 18 2.99 -8.20 6.79
N ALA A 19 2.41 -7.43 5.85
CA ALA A 19 2.63 -5.98 5.77
C ALA A 19 2.17 -5.23 7.02
N GLU A 20 1.02 -5.61 7.56
CA GLU A 20 0.46 -5.05 8.79
C GLU A 20 1.35 -5.28 10.01
N LEU A 21 1.84 -6.50 10.21
CA LEU A 21 2.74 -6.83 11.31
C LEU A 21 4.04 -6.03 11.20
N LEU A 22 4.64 -5.98 10.01
CA LEU A 22 5.86 -5.23 9.77
C LEU A 22 5.63 -3.72 9.95
N GLY A 23 4.61 -3.15 9.30
CA GLY A 23 4.32 -1.73 9.34
C GLY A 23 4.02 -1.22 10.74
N ARG A 24 3.21 -1.95 11.51
CA ARG A 24 2.92 -1.59 12.91
C ARG A 24 4.17 -1.65 13.78
N ALA A 25 5.06 -2.63 13.56
CA ALA A 25 6.34 -2.68 14.26
C ALA A 25 7.26 -1.49 13.91
N LEU A 26 7.32 -1.08 12.62
CA LEU A 26 8.09 0.10 12.21
C LEU A 26 7.59 1.37 12.89
N VAL A 27 6.27 1.54 13.01
CA VAL A 27 5.65 2.66 13.73
C VAL A 27 5.99 2.60 15.23
N GLN A 28 5.92 1.43 15.86
CA GLN A 28 6.29 1.23 17.27
C GLN A 28 7.77 1.55 17.53
N MET A 29 8.65 1.32 16.54
CA MET A 29 10.08 1.68 16.59
C MET A 29 10.35 3.17 16.37
N GLY A 30 9.31 3.99 16.15
CA GLY A 30 9.43 5.44 15.95
C GLY A 30 9.77 5.85 14.51
N HIS A 31 9.52 4.99 13.52
CA HIS A 31 9.62 5.36 12.12
C HIS A 31 8.33 6.01 11.61
N ASN A 32 8.48 6.94 10.66
CA ASN A 32 7.36 7.56 9.97
C ASN A 32 6.98 6.69 8.78
N LEU A 33 5.89 5.93 8.91
CA LEU A 33 5.40 5.03 7.87
C LEU A 33 4.38 5.77 6.99
N LYS A 34 4.42 5.50 5.68
CA LYS A 34 3.34 5.75 4.74
C LYS A 34 3.03 4.45 4.00
N VAL A 35 1.77 4.02 3.99
CA VAL A 35 1.34 2.81 3.28
C VAL A 35 0.59 3.21 2.02
N LEU A 36 1.07 2.81 0.86
CA LEU A 36 0.40 2.97 -0.42
C LEU A 36 -0.35 1.67 -0.75
N ALA A 37 -1.67 1.69 -0.55
CA ALA A 37 -2.51 0.52 -0.64
C ALA A 37 -3.55 0.62 -1.78
N PRO A 38 -4.00 -0.50 -2.34
CA PRO A 38 -5.04 -0.48 -3.35
C PRO A 38 -6.41 -0.23 -2.70
N VAL A 39 -7.30 0.42 -3.43
CA VAL A 39 -8.75 0.31 -3.21
C VAL A 39 -9.18 -1.06 -3.72
N GLU A 40 -9.73 -1.89 -2.83
CA GLU A 40 -10.20 -3.22 -3.22
C GLU A 40 -11.52 -3.15 -3.99
N TYR A 41 -11.80 -4.19 -4.78
CA TYR A 41 -13.06 -4.34 -5.52
C TYR A 41 -14.21 -4.84 -4.66
N GLU A 42 -13.89 -5.50 -3.55
CA GLU A 42 -14.84 -6.14 -2.66
C GLU A 42 -14.66 -5.52 -1.27
N ASP A 43 -15.75 -5.17 -0.58
CA ASP A 43 -15.79 -4.44 0.70
C ASP A 43 -15.34 -5.30 1.90
N TYR A 44 -14.28 -6.09 1.75
CA TYR A 44 -13.76 -6.97 2.80
C TYR A 44 -12.52 -6.38 3.47
N GLN A 45 -12.62 -5.16 3.99
CA GLN A 45 -11.59 -4.67 4.91
C GLN A 45 -11.74 -5.35 6.28
N THR A 46 -10.65 -5.87 6.82
CA THR A 46 -10.62 -6.46 8.17
C THR A 46 -10.68 -5.41 9.27
N ASP A 47 -10.23 -4.18 8.98
CA ASP A 47 -10.23 -3.07 9.91
C ASP A 47 -10.20 -1.72 9.17
N LYS A 48 -10.34 -0.62 9.91
CA LYS A 48 -10.20 0.74 9.41
C LYS A 48 -8.74 1.08 9.15
N ASP A 49 -8.52 1.90 8.14
CA ASP A 49 -7.20 2.42 7.79
C ASP A 49 -6.65 3.34 8.88
N GLU A 50 -5.40 3.06 9.28
CA GLU A 50 -4.62 3.95 10.13
C GLU A 50 -4.28 5.26 9.38
N PRO A 51 -3.96 6.37 10.09
CA PRO A 51 -3.72 7.68 9.47
C PRO A 51 -2.58 7.71 8.44
N TYR A 52 -1.69 6.72 8.49
CA TYR A 52 -0.58 6.59 7.56
C TYR A 52 -0.91 5.75 6.31
N VAL A 53 -2.13 5.27 6.15
CA VAL A 53 -2.56 4.46 5.01
C VAL A 53 -3.24 5.35 3.97
N LEU A 54 -2.71 5.33 2.75
CA LEU A 54 -3.24 6.04 1.59
C LEU A 54 -3.69 5.04 0.53
N ARG A 55 -4.96 5.14 0.15
CA ARG A 55 -5.56 4.33 -0.92
C ARG A 55 -5.41 5.05 -2.27
N CYS A 56 -4.33 4.80 -2.99
CA CYS A 56 -3.94 5.61 -4.17
C CYS A 56 -3.99 4.88 -5.52
N TYR A 57 -4.40 3.62 -5.56
CA TYR A 57 -4.53 2.89 -6.83
C TYR A 57 -5.60 1.81 -6.73
N ARG A 58 -6.00 1.23 -7.86
CA ARG A 58 -6.79 0.00 -7.92
C ARG A 58 -6.07 -1.04 -8.77
N ARG A 59 -6.12 -2.30 -8.33
CA ARG A 59 -5.46 -3.42 -9.01
C ARG A 59 -6.01 -3.59 -10.43
N PRO A 60 -5.18 -3.94 -11.44
CA PRO A 60 -5.60 -4.02 -12.85
C PRO A 60 -6.50 -5.23 -13.20
N LYS A 61 -7.11 -5.93 -12.22
CA LYS A 61 -7.88 -7.16 -12.45
C LYS A 61 -9.14 -6.98 -13.30
N LYS A 62 -9.75 -5.78 -13.30
CA LYS A 62 -10.89 -5.43 -14.17
C LYS A 62 -10.64 -4.02 -14.72
N LYS A 63 -10.78 -3.83 -16.04
CA LYS A 63 -10.65 -2.49 -16.66
C LYS A 63 -11.62 -1.48 -16.05
N GLU A 64 -12.77 -1.95 -15.58
CA GLU A 64 -13.76 -1.12 -14.92
C GLU A 64 -13.26 -0.70 -13.53
N GLY A 65 -13.20 0.62 -13.31
CA GLY A 65 -12.79 1.21 -12.04
C GLY A 65 -11.29 1.18 -11.77
N PHE A 66 -10.45 0.81 -12.73
CA PHE A 66 -9.01 0.99 -12.66
C PHE A 66 -8.66 2.47 -12.47
N PHE A 67 -7.73 2.74 -11.55
CA PHE A 67 -7.11 4.05 -11.42
C PHE A 67 -5.75 3.91 -10.76
N PHE A 68 -4.86 4.86 -11.02
CA PHE A 68 -3.54 4.93 -10.43
C PHE A 68 -3.20 6.41 -10.21
N ASN A 69 -2.96 6.81 -8.96
CA ASN A 69 -2.39 8.11 -8.64
C ASN A 69 -0.87 7.95 -8.49
N PRO A 70 -0.06 8.49 -9.43
CA PRO A 70 1.40 8.36 -9.38
C PRO A 70 2.07 9.32 -8.38
N GLU A 71 1.41 10.41 -7.97
CA GLU A 71 2.02 11.47 -7.13
C GLU A 71 2.65 10.90 -5.84
N PRO A 72 1.98 10.01 -5.07
CA PRO A 72 2.56 9.46 -3.83
C PRO A 72 3.78 8.56 -4.04
N PHE A 73 4.07 8.15 -5.28
CA PHE A 73 5.22 7.31 -5.62
C PHE A 73 6.42 8.13 -6.06
N VAL A 74 6.20 9.28 -6.68
CA VAL A 74 7.24 10.11 -7.29
C VAL A 74 7.65 11.27 -6.38
N GLU A 75 6.69 11.87 -5.70
CA GLU A 75 6.91 13.08 -4.89
C GLU A 75 7.29 12.76 -3.44
N ASP A 76 7.34 11.48 -3.09
CA ASP A 76 7.56 11.05 -1.73
C ASP A 76 9.04 11.08 -1.33
N ASN A 77 9.33 11.80 -0.25
CA ASN A 77 10.67 11.90 0.32
C ASN A 77 10.92 10.77 1.34
N CYS A 78 10.92 9.53 0.86
CA CYS A 78 11.24 8.36 1.69
C CYS A 78 12.74 8.01 1.65
N ASP A 79 13.23 7.53 2.79
CA ASP A 79 14.58 6.97 2.93
C ASP A 79 14.61 5.52 2.40
N VAL A 80 13.50 4.80 2.58
CA VAL A 80 13.33 3.39 2.21
C VAL A 80 11.95 3.18 1.60
N PHE A 81 11.92 2.55 0.43
CA PHE A 81 10.69 2.09 -0.22
C PHE A 81 10.60 0.56 -0.15
N ILE A 82 9.62 0.05 0.60
CA ILE A 82 9.36 -1.38 0.76
C ILE A 82 8.24 -1.78 -0.19
N VAL A 83 8.49 -2.75 -1.07
CA VAL A 83 7.46 -3.32 -1.93
C VAL A 83 7.13 -4.73 -1.47
N GLN A 84 5.84 -5.02 -1.27
CA GLN A 84 5.35 -6.37 -1.03
C GLN A 84 4.35 -6.77 -2.11
N ASN A 85 4.53 -7.99 -2.65
CA ASN A 85 3.70 -8.52 -3.72
C ASN A 85 3.78 -7.63 -4.99
N LEU A 86 4.97 -7.58 -5.60
CA LEU A 86 5.23 -6.72 -6.77
C LEU A 86 4.27 -7.01 -7.94
N GLU A 87 3.74 -8.23 -8.03
CA GLU A 87 2.84 -8.66 -9.10
C GLU A 87 1.43 -8.02 -9.06
N ILE A 88 1.02 -7.41 -7.94
CA ILE A 88 -0.28 -6.69 -7.86
C ILE A 88 -0.16 -5.19 -8.17
N LEU A 89 1.04 -4.71 -8.48
CA LEU A 89 1.26 -3.33 -8.86
C LEU A 89 0.69 -3.05 -10.27
N PRO A 90 0.31 -1.79 -10.57
CA PRO A 90 0.04 -1.34 -11.92
C PRO A 90 1.36 -1.21 -12.69
N MET A 91 2.02 -2.35 -12.93
CA MET A 91 3.39 -2.40 -13.48
C MET A 91 3.50 -1.72 -14.86
N GLU A 92 2.44 -1.75 -15.67
CA GLU A 92 2.43 -1.07 -16.98
C GLU A 92 2.55 0.45 -16.85
N ASP A 93 2.06 1.04 -15.76
CA ASP A 93 2.12 2.50 -15.53
C ASP A 93 3.38 2.93 -14.74
N LEU A 94 4.18 1.96 -14.27
CA LEU A 94 5.37 2.17 -13.45
C LEU A 94 6.69 1.97 -14.21
N ILE A 95 6.66 1.46 -15.46
CA ILE A 95 7.81 1.20 -16.35
C ILE A 95 7.80 2.20 -17.50
#